data_AF-A0A6B2V7J7-F1
#
_entry.id   AF-A0A6B2V7J7-F1
#
_cell.length_a   1.000
_cell.length_b   1.000
_cell.length_c   1.000
_cell.angle_alpha   90.00
_cell.angle_beta   90.00
_cell.angle_gamma   90.00
#
_symmetry.space_group_name_H-M   'P 1'
#
loop_
_entity.id
_entity.type
_entity.pdbx_description
1 polymer ?
#
loop_
_entity_poly.entity_id
_entity_poly.type
_entity_poly.pdbx_seq_one_letter_code
_entity_poly.pdbx_strand_id
1 'polypeptide(L)'
;DVTARVAAVAHPGCHDDGGRAWADGRWHGRIRSWSGCPGGGLLTEAALTPAGAGGQPQVYVQVRREGGDDPTDGILRSLRVTQTR
;
A
#
# COMPACT_ATOMS: atom_id res chain seq x y z
N ASP A 1 2.69 10.11 -10.89
CA ASP A 1 1.94 9.98 -9.63
C ASP A 1 1.73 8.50 -9.33
N VAL A 2 2.26 8.02 -8.20
CA VAL A 2 2.12 6.64 -7.74
C VAL A 2 0.66 6.30 -7.45
N THR A 3 -0.15 7.28 -7.02
CA THR A 3 -1.57 7.05 -6.70
C THR A 3 -2.34 6.61 -7.95
N ALA A 4 -2.25 7.37 -9.04
CA ALA A 4 -2.88 7.01 -10.31
C ALA A 4 -2.37 5.67 -10.87
N ARG A 5 -1.06 5.40 -10.76
CA ARG A 5 -0.46 4.15 -11.23
C ARG A 5 -0.96 2.93 -10.46
N VAL A 6 -1.00 3.02 -9.13
CA VAL A 6 -1.49 1.94 -8.27
C VAL A 6 -2.99 1.75 -8.46
N ALA A 7 -3.78 2.82 -8.59
CA ALA A 7 -5.22 2.72 -8.85
C ALA A 7 -5.54 1.90 -10.12
N ALA A 8 -4.67 1.95 -11.14
CA ALA A 8 -4.81 1.18 -12.37
C ALA A 8 -4.37 -0.29 -12.25
N VAL A 9 -3.73 -0.69 -11.15
CA VAL A 9 -3.37 -2.10 -10.90
C VAL A 9 -4.64 -2.89 -10.62
N ALA A 10 -4.80 -3.99 -11.36
CA ALA A 10 -5.80 -5.02 -11.10
C ALA A 10 -5.10 -6.29 -10.61
N HIS A 11 -5.78 -7.07 -9.78
CA HIS A 11 -5.33 -8.38 -9.31
C HIS A 11 -6.29 -9.46 -9.82
N PRO A 12 -6.06 -10.02 -11.02
CA PRO A 12 -6.94 -11.01 -11.60
C PRO A 12 -7.15 -12.22 -10.68
N GLY A 13 -8.40 -12.61 -10.49
CA GLY A 13 -8.76 -13.73 -9.63
C GLY A 13 -8.77 -13.41 -8.13
N CYS A 14 -8.45 -12.18 -7.72
CA CYS A 14 -8.71 -11.71 -6.36
C CYS A 14 -10.03 -10.93 -6.29
N HIS A 15 -10.68 -10.94 -5.13
CA HIS A 15 -11.79 -10.07 -4.80
C HIS A 15 -11.26 -8.72 -4.29
N ASP A 16 -11.80 -7.60 -4.78
CA ASP A 16 -11.50 -6.26 -4.26
C ASP A 16 -12.32 -6.01 -2.99
N ASP A 17 -11.65 -5.92 -1.84
CA ASP A 17 -12.27 -5.64 -0.54
C ASP A 17 -12.42 -4.12 -0.29
N GLY A 18 -12.06 -3.30 -1.27
CA GLY A 18 -12.13 -1.85 -1.23
C GLY A 18 -10.84 -1.19 -0.76
N GLY A 19 -10.97 0.04 -0.28
CA GLY A 19 -9.80 0.79 0.17
C GLY A 19 -10.14 1.97 1.06
N ARG A 20 -9.11 2.40 1.81
CA ARG A 20 -9.19 3.48 2.80
C ARG A 20 -8.04 4.47 2.64
N ALA A 21 -8.26 5.68 3.11
CA ALA A 21 -7.19 6.66 3.22
C ALA A 21 -6.16 6.22 4.25
N TRP A 22 -4.90 6.59 4.00
CA TRP A 22 -3.80 6.50 4.94
C TRP A 22 -3.21 7.89 5.13
N ALA A 23 -2.96 8.26 6.37
CA ALA A 23 -2.23 9.46 6.71
C ALA A 23 -1.51 9.23 8.04
N ASP A 24 -0.20 9.44 8.03
CA ASP A 24 0.61 9.60 9.22
C ASP A 24 1.50 10.85 9.08
N GLY A 25 2.38 11.08 10.06
CA GLY A 25 3.27 12.26 10.04
C GLY A 25 4.34 12.25 8.93
N ARG A 26 4.53 11.14 8.20
CA ARG A 26 5.55 10.98 7.14
C ARG A 26 4.96 10.75 5.76
N TRP A 27 3.85 10.01 5.69
CA TRP A 27 3.25 9.50 4.47
C TRP A 27 1.74 9.75 4.49
N HIS A 28 1.18 10.12 3.34
CA HIS A 28 -0.25 10.00 3.09
C HIS A 28 -0.50 9.22 1.81
N GLY A 29 -1.72 8.72 1.63
CA GLY A 29 -2.07 7.95 0.46
C GLY A 29 -3.34 7.13 0.61
N ARG A 30 -3.42 6.04 -0.17
CA ARG A 30 -4.54 5.11 -0.15
C ARG A 30 -4.04 3.69 0.00
N ILE A 31 -4.70 2.94 0.86
CA ILE A 31 -4.54 1.50 1.01
C ILE A 31 -5.72 0.83 0.34
N ARG A 32 -5.47 -0.22 -0.43
CA ARG A 32 -6.47 -1.11 -1.02
C ARG A 32 -6.20 -2.55 -0.58
N SER A 33 -7.25 -3.34 -0.47
CA SER A 33 -7.17 -4.72 0.01
C SER A 33 -7.89 -5.66 -0.93
N TRP A 34 -7.38 -6.89 -1.01
CA TRP A 34 -7.96 -7.97 -1.77
C TRP A 34 -7.91 -9.27 -0.99
N SER A 35 -8.94 -10.07 -1.19
CA SER A 35 -9.10 -11.40 -0.61
C SER A 35 -9.40 -12.43 -1.68
N GLY A 36 -9.42 -13.71 -1.29
CA GLY A 36 -9.78 -14.80 -2.21
C GLY A 36 -8.85 -14.92 -3.42
N CYS A 37 -7.61 -14.42 -3.33
CA CYS A 37 -6.65 -14.51 -4.42
C CYS A 37 -6.33 -15.97 -4.76
N PRO A 38 -5.90 -16.28 -6.00
CA PRO A 38 -5.47 -17.63 -6.36
C PRO A 38 -4.43 -18.15 -5.37
N GLY A 39 -4.67 -19.34 -4.81
CA GLY A 39 -3.88 -19.89 -3.70
C GLY A 39 -4.38 -19.54 -2.29
N GLY A 40 -5.54 -18.86 -2.15
CA GLY A 40 -6.16 -18.55 -0.86
C GLY A 40 -5.56 -17.33 -0.14
N GLY A 41 -4.80 -16.49 -0.87
CA GLY A 41 -4.04 -15.39 -0.30
C GLY A 41 -4.86 -14.11 -0.05
N LEU A 42 -4.31 -13.26 0.81
CA LEU A 42 -4.70 -11.88 1.04
C LEU A 42 -3.64 -10.94 0.46
N LEU A 43 -4.06 -9.82 -0.11
CA LEU A 43 -3.18 -8.80 -0.62
C LEU A 43 -3.61 -7.44 -0.09
N THR A 44 -2.65 -6.66 0.39
CA THR A 44 -2.86 -5.24 0.69
C THR A 44 -1.82 -4.45 -0.08
N GLU A 45 -2.22 -3.34 -0.69
CA GLU A 45 -1.29 -2.45 -1.38
C GLU A 45 -1.53 -1.00 -1.01
N ALA A 46 -0.45 -0.22 -0.99
CA ALA A 46 -0.48 1.19 -0.62
C ALA A 46 0.27 2.03 -1.65
N ALA A 47 -0.35 3.11 -2.10
CA ALA A 47 0.29 4.18 -2.86
C ALA A 47 0.55 5.33 -1.90
N LEU A 48 1.82 5.71 -1.70
CA LEU A 48 2.23 6.64 -0.67
C LEU A 48 3.06 7.78 -1.24
N THR A 49 2.73 8.98 -0.81
CA THR A 49 3.48 10.21 -1.07
C THR A 49 3.91 10.83 0.25
N PRO A 50 5.05 11.54 0.29
CA PRO A 50 5.49 12.20 1.52
C PRO A 50 4.44 13.22 1.98
N ALA A 51 4.24 13.32 3.30
CA ALA A 51 3.30 14.29 3.88
C ALA A 51 3.79 15.76 3.74
N GLY A 52 5.10 15.96 3.58
CA GLY A 52 5.73 17.27 3.40
C GLY A 52 5.89 17.70 1.93
N ALA A 53 6.42 18.91 1.72
CA ALA A 53 6.45 19.63 0.44
C ALA A 53 7.38 19.06 -0.66
N GLY A 54 7.88 17.82 -0.53
CA GLY A 54 8.86 17.25 -1.47
C GLY A 54 8.27 16.46 -2.63
N GLY A 55 7.04 15.93 -2.49
CA GLY A 55 6.36 15.11 -3.51
C GLY A 55 7.08 13.80 -3.92
N GLN A 56 8.29 13.57 -3.42
CA GLN A 56 9.20 12.46 -3.70
C GLN A 56 10.00 12.09 -2.43
N PRO A 57 10.41 10.82 -2.26
CA PRO A 57 10.09 9.71 -3.15
C PRO A 57 8.63 9.28 -3.01
N GLN A 58 8.01 8.87 -4.11
CA GLN A 58 6.70 8.22 -4.10
C GLN A 58 6.89 6.71 -3.97
N VAL A 59 6.14 6.05 -3.09
CA VAL A 59 6.36 4.65 -2.72
C VAL A 59 5.12 3.83 -3.02
N TYR A 60 5.35 2.65 -3.59
CA TYR A 60 4.36 1.59 -3.69
C TYR A 60 4.77 0.45 -2.75
N VAL A 61 3.86 0.04 -1.87
CA VAL A 61 4.06 -1.09 -0.96
C VAL A 61 3.02 -2.15 -1.28
N GLN A 62 3.44 -3.40 -1.42
CA GLN A 62 2.54 -4.56 -1.52
C GLN A 62 2.88 -5.55 -0.41
N VAL A 63 1.85 -6.01 0.30
CA VAL A 63 1.95 -7.00 1.37
C VAL A 63 1.08 -8.19 0.99
N ARG A 64 1.66 -9.39 0.93
CA ARG A 64 0.95 -10.65 0.65
C ARG A 64 0.97 -11.53 1.89
N ARG A 65 -0.17 -12.19 2.17
CA ARG A 65 -0.37 -13.01 3.37
C ARG A 65 -1.17 -14.26 3.06
N GLU A 66 -1.00 -15.28 3.88
CA GLU A 66 -1.78 -16.53 3.88
C GLU A 66 -2.59 -16.63 5.18
N GLY A 67 -3.52 -15.69 5.38
CA GLY A 67 -4.29 -15.55 6.62
C GLY A 67 -3.58 -14.76 7.73
N GLY A 68 -4.16 -14.78 8.93
CA GLY A 68 -3.68 -14.03 10.10
C GLY A 68 -4.02 -12.53 10.08
N ASP A 69 -3.48 -11.81 11.07
CA ASP A 69 -3.70 -10.38 11.23
C ASP A 69 -3.14 -9.55 10.05
N ASP A 70 -3.60 -8.31 9.91
CA ASP A 70 -3.08 -7.36 8.92
C ASP A 70 -1.95 -6.50 9.50
N PRO A 71 -0.67 -6.74 9.12
CA PRO A 71 0.46 -5.98 9.61
C PRO A 71 0.66 -4.66 8.85
N THR A 72 -0.17 -4.35 7.84
CA THR A 72 0.05 -3.23 6.92
C THR A 72 0.29 -1.93 7.67
N ASP A 73 -0.54 -1.58 8.64
CA ASP A 73 -0.37 -0.35 9.42
C ASP A 73 0.97 -0.29 10.16
N GLY A 74 1.41 -1.41 10.74
CA GLY A 74 2.70 -1.50 11.42
C GLY A 74 3.86 -1.31 10.44
N ILE A 75 3.77 -1.92 9.26
CA ILE A 75 4.74 -1.76 8.17
C ILE A 75 4.79 -0.31 7.68
N LEU A 76 3.64 0.31 7.43
CA LEU A 76 3.60 1.68 6.92
C LEU A 76 4.11 2.69 7.94
N ARG A 77 3.80 2.49 9.24
CA ARG A 77 4.39 3.30 10.32
C ARG A 77 5.90 3.07 10.45
N SER A 78 6.45 1.92 10.10
CA SER A 78 7.90 1.70 10.19
C SER A 78 8.66 2.17 8.95
N LEU A 79 7.95 2.40 7.83
CA LEU A 79 8.54 2.77 6.54
C LEU A 79 9.41 4.03 6.62
N ARG A 80 10.68 3.85 6.24
CA ARG A 80 11.68 4.91 6.04
C ARG A 80 12.34 4.68 4.70
N VAL A 81 12.41 5.72 3.88
CA VAL A 81 13.17 5.70 2.63
C VAL A 81 14.29 6.70 2.78
N THR A 82 15.53 6.23 2.78
CA THR A 82 16.72 7.05 2.80
C THR A 82 17.30 7.09 1.39
N GLN A 83 17.46 8.28 0.82
CA GLN A 83 18.24 8.45 -0.40
C GLN A 83 19.71 8.59 0.00
N THR A 84 20.54 7.64 -0.38
CA THR A 84 21.99 7.82 -0.40
C THR A 84 22.35 8.75 -1.56
N ARG A 85 23.18 9.75 -1.28
CA ARG A 85 23.79 10.62 -2.30
C ARG A 85 24.85 9.86 -3.07
#